data_AF-A0AAW0DTC2-F1
#
_entry.id   AF-A0AAW0DTC2-F1
#
_cell.length_a   1.000
_cell.length_b   1.000
_cell.length_c   1.000
_cell.angle_alpha   90.00
_cell.angle_beta   90.00
_cell.angle_gamma   90.00
#
_symmetry.space_group_name_H-M   'P 1'
#
loop_
_entity.id
_entity.type
_entity.pdbx_description
1 polymer ?
#
loop_
_entity_poly.entity_id
_entity_poly.type
_entity_poly.pdbx_seq_one_letter_code
_entity_poly.pdbx_strand_id
1 'polypeptide(L)'
;MLKVGSNSREKVTLADLLNQTVWRTSTPEPTRGDGIIWTYVKDVSKYIPLFAEPGTFIFQLDNLIQEGLDGIYSTVVHATYYASSPAAPPAKKSNLILPISTLANDTGNDASVPPAFSFMLNSSLPEMGKEEFWYNNAANEFFSDLPDGTTFPQGPFREVRLLIDGQLAGSAFPYITVFTGGFAPPLWRPISAYGALDLPTYFLDVTPFVPLLADGNPHNFSLDVVSAEDDHVINQNWFVSGLLQVITDEVS
;
A
#
# COMPACT_ATOMS: atom_id res chain seq x y z
N MET A 1 -1.72 18.36 1.06
CA MET A 1 -0.81 17.62 0.15
C MET A 1 0.45 17.22 0.89
N LEU A 2 1.00 16.03 0.63
CA LEU A 2 2.34 15.63 1.03
C LEU A 2 3.29 15.75 -0.17
N LYS A 3 4.51 16.22 0.06
CA LYS A 3 5.59 16.25 -0.91
C LYS A 3 6.82 15.56 -0.34
N VAL A 4 7.40 14.62 -1.07
CA VAL A 4 8.67 13.96 -0.74
C VAL A 4 9.65 14.09 -1.89
N GLY A 5 10.93 14.25 -1.57
CA GLY A 5 12.04 13.96 -2.47
C GLY A 5 13.17 13.25 -1.74
N SER A 6 13.93 12.42 -2.46
CA SER A 6 15.05 11.65 -1.92
C SER A 6 16.10 11.32 -3.01
N ASN A 7 17.22 10.68 -2.64
CA ASN A 7 18.40 10.52 -3.49
C ASN A 7 19.02 9.10 -3.63
N SER A 8 18.44 8.03 -3.06
CA SER A 8 18.99 6.66 -3.17
C SER A 8 17.94 5.55 -3.39
N ARG A 9 18.38 4.29 -3.19
CA ARG A 9 17.73 2.95 -3.34
C ARG A 9 17.48 2.34 -1.94
N GLU A 10 16.64 1.33 -1.63
CA GLU A 10 15.52 0.64 -2.32
C GLU A 10 14.42 0.20 -1.32
N LYS A 11 13.12 0.42 -1.65
CA LYS A 11 11.97 -0.53 -1.56
C LYS A 11 10.63 0.20 -1.40
N VAL A 12 9.54 -0.57 -1.38
CA VAL A 12 8.19 -0.08 -1.03
C VAL A 12 8.27 0.69 0.28
N THR A 13 7.78 1.92 0.22
CA THR A 13 7.92 2.97 1.21
C THR A 13 6.55 3.26 1.80
N LEU A 14 6.48 3.51 3.11
CA LEU A 14 5.24 3.84 3.81
C LEU A 14 5.34 5.21 4.47
N ALA A 15 4.29 6.02 4.29
CA ALA A 15 4.02 7.18 5.11
C ALA A 15 2.80 6.87 5.98
N ASP A 16 3.02 6.74 7.29
CA ASP A 16 1.99 6.50 8.28
C ASP A 16 1.81 7.73 9.18
N LEU A 17 0.56 7.96 9.59
CA LEU A 17 0.20 8.93 10.62
C LEU A 17 -0.80 8.27 11.57
N LEU A 18 -0.52 8.29 12.87
CA LEU A 18 -1.36 7.64 13.89
C LEU A 18 -1.66 6.16 13.56
N ASN A 19 -0.61 5.42 13.17
CA ASN A 19 -0.62 3.99 12.84
C ASN A 19 -1.50 3.63 11.62
N GLN A 20 -1.70 4.60 10.71
CA GLN A 20 -2.48 4.44 9.48
C GLN A 20 -1.72 4.92 8.24
N THR A 21 -1.66 4.09 7.21
CA THR A 21 -0.99 4.41 5.95
C THR A 21 -1.77 5.46 5.15
N VAL A 22 -1.17 6.65 5.03
CA VAL A 22 -1.68 7.74 4.19
C VAL A 22 -1.05 7.72 2.79
N TRP A 23 0.09 7.06 2.62
CA TRP A 23 0.75 6.89 1.32
C TRP A 23 1.64 5.65 1.31
N ARG A 24 1.54 4.84 0.25
CA ARG A 24 2.54 3.85 -0.12
C ARG A 24 3.19 4.26 -1.44
N THR A 25 4.51 4.22 -1.52
CA THR A 25 5.30 4.64 -2.71
C THR A 25 6.45 3.68 -2.96
N SER A 26 7.18 3.84 -4.06
CA SER A 26 8.45 3.18 -4.36
C SER A 26 9.45 4.25 -4.80
N THR A 27 10.73 4.02 -4.56
CA THR A 27 11.78 4.92 -5.03
C THR A 27 12.17 4.62 -6.49
N PRO A 28 12.51 5.64 -7.30
CA PRO A 28 13.14 5.43 -8.60
C PRO A 28 14.45 4.62 -8.54
N GLU A 29 14.76 3.93 -9.62
CA GLU A 29 15.98 3.13 -9.75
C GLU A 29 17.23 4.04 -9.71
N PRO A 30 18.24 3.74 -8.86
CA PRO A 30 19.42 4.60 -8.71
C PRO A 30 20.22 4.73 -10.00
N THR A 31 20.98 5.81 -10.11
CA THR A 31 21.97 6.00 -11.18
C THR A 31 23.35 6.03 -10.55
N ARG A 32 24.31 5.25 -11.09
CA ARG A 32 25.70 5.27 -10.64
C ARG A 32 26.34 6.64 -10.93
N GLY A 33 27.20 7.10 -10.04
CA GLY A 33 27.78 8.46 -10.11
C GLY A 33 26.99 9.41 -9.20
N ASP A 34 26.42 10.47 -9.78
CA ASP A 34 25.79 11.58 -9.06
C ASP A 34 24.45 11.22 -8.35
N GLY A 35 24.04 9.95 -8.38
CA GLY A 35 22.80 9.46 -7.78
C GLY A 35 21.56 9.78 -8.62
N ILE A 36 20.41 9.86 -7.95
CA ILE A 36 19.16 10.31 -8.54
C ILE A 36 18.57 11.40 -7.63
N ILE A 37 17.74 12.29 -8.18
CA ILE A 37 16.91 13.20 -7.37
C ILE A 37 15.51 13.11 -7.92
N TRP A 38 14.55 12.82 -7.05
CA TRP A 38 13.14 12.76 -7.42
C TRP A 38 12.28 13.60 -6.50
N THR A 39 11.04 13.85 -6.92
CA THR A 39 10.06 14.57 -6.13
C THR A 39 8.67 14.11 -6.55
N TYR A 40 7.83 13.78 -5.58
CA TYR A 40 6.42 13.47 -5.80
C TYR A 40 5.53 14.31 -4.89
N VAL A 41 4.31 14.62 -5.35
CA VAL A 41 3.28 15.34 -4.59
C VAL A 41 1.99 14.53 -4.60
N LYS A 42 1.52 14.13 -3.42
CA LYS A 42 0.27 13.40 -3.23
C LYS A 42 -0.79 14.28 -2.55
N ASP A 43 -2.03 14.22 -3.02
CA ASP A 43 -3.15 14.73 -2.24
C ASP A 43 -3.55 13.72 -1.16
N VAL A 44 -3.57 14.19 0.09
CA VAL A 44 -3.91 13.44 1.29
C VAL A 44 -5.12 14.05 2.00
N SER A 45 -5.89 14.93 1.34
CA SER A 45 -7.01 15.65 1.96
C SER A 45 -8.09 14.74 2.54
N LYS A 46 -8.26 13.51 2.01
CA LYS A 46 -9.15 12.49 2.59
C LYS A 46 -8.72 12.01 3.99
N TYR A 47 -7.48 12.28 4.40
CA TYR A 47 -6.91 11.94 5.71
C TYR A 47 -6.85 13.14 6.67
N ILE A 48 -7.46 14.28 6.34
CA ILE A 48 -7.49 15.48 7.19
C ILE A 48 -7.79 15.21 8.68
N PRO A 49 -8.70 14.29 9.07
CA PRO A 49 -8.90 13.95 10.49
C PRO A 49 -7.63 13.51 11.22
N LEU A 50 -6.74 12.75 10.57
CA LEU A 50 -5.47 12.31 11.17
C LEU A 50 -4.47 13.47 11.33
N PHE A 51 -4.50 14.45 10.42
CA PHE A 51 -3.64 15.64 10.45
C PHE A 51 -4.21 16.78 11.33
N ALA A 52 -5.43 16.63 11.86
CA ALA A 52 -6.03 17.60 12.77
C ALA A 52 -5.53 17.43 14.22
N GLU A 53 -5.06 16.23 14.56
CA GLU A 53 -4.57 15.88 15.90
C GLU A 53 -3.03 15.83 15.95
N PRO A 54 -2.40 16.12 17.11
CA PRO A 54 -0.99 15.86 17.31
C PRO A 54 -0.68 14.36 17.21
N GLY A 55 0.27 13.98 16.35
CA GLY A 55 0.60 12.57 16.13
C GLY A 55 2.00 12.35 15.59
N THR A 56 2.50 11.12 15.77
CA THR A 56 3.76 10.68 15.15
C THR A 56 3.52 10.43 13.66
N PHE A 57 4.29 11.11 12.81
CA PHE A 57 4.39 10.82 11.39
C PHE A 57 5.63 9.96 11.14
N ILE A 58 5.44 8.77 10.58
CA ILE A 58 6.53 7.84 10.23
C ILE A 58 6.67 7.84 8.72
N PHE A 59 7.88 8.10 8.22
CA PHE A 59 8.21 7.93 6.81
C PHE A 59 9.30 6.86 6.67
N GLN A 60 8.87 5.63 6.45
CA GLN A 60 9.75 4.47 6.36
C GLN A 60 10.16 4.24 4.90
N LEU A 61 11.42 4.56 4.62
CA LEU A 61 12.16 4.13 3.45
C LEU A 61 13.06 2.96 3.85
N ASP A 62 12.62 1.73 3.57
CA ASP A 62 13.51 0.58 3.69
C ASP A 62 14.70 0.73 2.72
N ASN A 63 15.87 0.23 3.10
CA ASN A 63 17.08 0.28 2.27
C ASN A 63 17.89 -1.00 2.44
N LEU A 64 18.31 -1.59 1.32
CA LEU A 64 19.22 -2.73 1.28
C LEU A 64 20.63 -2.26 0.89
N ILE A 65 21.48 -2.04 1.88
CA ILE A 65 22.90 -1.70 1.69
C ILE A 65 23.73 -2.97 1.50
N GLN A 66 24.38 -3.11 0.35
CA GLN A 66 25.26 -4.23 0.02
C GLN A 66 26.34 -3.85 -1.01
N GLU A 67 27.19 -4.78 -1.42
CA GLU A 67 28.25 -4.51 -2.40
C GLU A 67 27.67 -3.97 -3.72
N GLY A 68 28.17 -2.80 -4.14
CA GLY A 68 27.70 -2.09 -5.33
C GLY A 68 26.38 -1.32 -5.17
N LEU A 69 25.76 -1.35 -3.98
CA LEU A 69 24.50 -0.72 -3.61
C LEU A 69 24.65 -0.04 -2.23
N ASP A 70 25.30 1.12 -2.21
CA ASP A 70 25.78 1.83 -1.01
C ASP A 70 25.11 3.20 -0.80
N GLY A 71 24.04 3.49 -1.55
CA GLY A 71 23.35 4.78 -1.53
C GLY A 71 22.59 5.05 -0.22
N ILE A 72 22.89 6.19 0.41
CA ILE A 72 22.24 6.66 1.65
C ILE A 72 21.15 7.68 1.31
N TYR A 73 19.95 7.48 1.87
CA TYR A 73 18.81 8.37 1.70
C TYR A 73 19.00 9.72 2.42
N SER A 74 18.79 10.81 1.69
CA SER A 74 18.60 12.17 2.18
C SER A 74 17.21 12.63 1.75
N THR A 75 16.27 12.64 2.69
CA THR A 75 14.84 12.79 2.40
C THR A 75 14.27 14.02 3.07
N VAL A 76 13.45 14.79 2.35
CA VAL A 76 12.68 15.90 2.90
C VAL A 76 11.20 15.67 2.64
N VAL A 77 10.39 15.75 3.72
CA VAL A 77 8.93 15.65 3.66
C VAL A 77 8.31 17.01 3.99
N HIS A 78 7.36 17.47 3.17
CA HIS A 78 6.55 18.65 3.46
C HIS A 78 5.06 18.31 3.46
N ALA A 79 4.34 18.81 4.46
CA ALA A 79 2.87 18.87 4.45
C ALA A 79 2.43 20.30 4.12
N THR A 80 1.55 20.46 3.13
CA THR A 80 0.96 21.75 2.75
C THR A 80 -0.54 21.71 2.96
N TYR A 81 -1.03 22.66 3.76
CA TYR A 81 -2.43 22.85 4.13
C TYR A 81 -3.01 24.06 3.40
N TYR A 82 -4.27 23.95 2.97
CA TYR A 82 -5.01 25.04 2.33
C TYR A 82 -6.28 25.30 3.14
N ALA A 83 -6.49 26.55 3.56
CA ALA A 83 -7.72 26.95 4.22
C ALA A 83 -8.89 26.96 3.23
N SER A 84 -10.05 26.44 3.65
CA SER A 84 -11.28 26.53 2.86
C SER A 84 -11.77 27.97 2.74
N SER A 85 -12.41 28.30 1.62
CA SER A 85 -13.04 29.59 1.36
C SER A 85 -14.38 29.40 0.62
N PRO A 86 -15.23 30.44 0.48
CA PRO A 86 -16.44 30.33 -0.32
C PRO A 86 -16.19 29.95 -1.79
N ALA A 87 -15.01 30.24 -2.34
CA ALA A 87 -14.60 29.86 -3.70
C ALA A 87 -13.92 28.48 -3.77
N ALA A 88 -13.47 27.94 -2.64
CA ALA A 88 -12.82 26.64 -2.51
C ALA A 88 -13.33 25.97 -1.21
N PRO A 89 -14.55 25.38 -1.24
CA PRO A 89 -15.16 24.79 -0.06
C PRO A 89 -14.29 23.63 0.51
N PRO A 90 -14.46 23.28 1.80
CA PRO A 90 -13.70 22.19 2.38
C PRO A 90 -13.95 20.88 1.63
N ALA A 91 -12.90 20.07 1.47
CA ALA A 91 -13.01 18.75 0.88
C ALA A 91 -13.99 17.88 1.68
N LYS A 92 -14.79 17.07 0.98
CA LYS A 92 -15.56 15.99 1.63
C LYS A 92 -14.58 15.05 2.32
N LYS A 93 -14.81 14.79 3.60
CA LYS A 93 -13.99 13.93 4.46
C LYS A 93 -14.89 13.17 5.42
N SER A 94 -14.41 12.03 5.92
CA SER A 94 -14.94 11.46 7.16
C SER A 94 -14.67 12.38 8.35
N ASN A 95 -15.41 12.16 9.44
CA ASN A 95 -15.10 12.72 10.75
C ASN A 95 -14.35 11.73 11.65
N LEU A 96 -14.45 10.42 11.38
CA LEU A 96 -13.69 9.37 12.05
C LEU A 96 -12.91 8.53 11.02
N ILE A 97 -11.67 8.15 11.35
CA ILE A 97 -10.88 7.19 10.57
C ILE A 97 -10.30 6.14 11.50
N LEU A 98 -10.73 4.88 11.33
CA LEU A 98 -10.29 3.75 12.14
C LEU A 98 -9.24 2.92 11.38
N PRO A 99 -8.15 2.47 12.05
CA PRO A 99 -7.14 1.63 11.43
C PRO A 99 -7.66 0.23 11.08
N ILE A 100 -7.29 -0.29 9.91
CA ILE A 100 -7.30 -1.72 9.59
C ILE A 100 -5.85 -2.09 9.27
N SER A 101 -5.03 -2.12 10.32
CA SER A 101 -3.57 -2.23 10.25
C SER A 101 -3.01 -3.09 11.38
N THR A 102 -1.69 -3.32 11.35
CA THR A 102 -0.94 -4.03 12.41
C THR A 102 -0.85 -3.28 13.73
N LEU A 103 -1.22 -1.99 13.75
CA LEU A 103 -1.08 -1.07 14.89
C LEU A 103 0.36 -0.88 15.39
N ALA A 104 1.36 -1.16 14.56
CA ALA A 104 2.77 -1.00 14.91
C ALA A 104 3.13 0.48 15.18
N ASN A 105 3.83 0.72 16.28
CA ASN A 105 4.12 2.06 16.81
C ASN A 105 5.41 2.69 16.27
N ASP A 106 6.29 1.86 15.69
CA ASP A 106 7.69 2.14 15.37
C ASP A 106 8.08 1.79 13.93
N THR A 107 7.16 1.17 13.20
CA THR A 107 7.34 0.57 11.88
C THR A 107 6.08 0.73 11.04
N GLY A 108 6.20 0.47 9.73
CA GLY A 108 5.12 0.51 8.76
C GLY A 108 3.91 -0.35 9.13
N ASN A 109 2.72 0.21 8.97
CA ASN A 109 1.45 -0.36 9.40
C ASN A 109 0.80 -1.26 8.33
N ASP A 110 1.59 -2.16 7.76
CA ASP A 110 1.13 -3.16 6.80
C ASP A 110 1.50 -4.61 7.18
N ALA A 111 0.84 -5.56 6.53
CA ALA A 111 0.99 -6.98 6.79
C ALA A 111 1.17 -7.75 5.47
N SER A 112 1.99 -8.80 5.52
CA SER A 112 2.11 -9.79 4.44
C SER A 112 0.88 -10.70 4.46
N VAL A 113 0.31 -11.00 3.29
CA VAL A 113 -0.76 -11.99 3.13
C VAL A 113 -0.42 -12.96 1.98
N PRO A 114 -0.94 -14.21 1.99
CA PRO A 114 -1.62 -14.88 3.11
C PRO A 114 -0.66 -15.24 4.27
N PRO A 115 -1.17 -15.51 5.49
CA PRO A 115 -2.59 -15.64 5.87
C PRO A 115 -3.33 -14.30 5.85
N ALA A 116 -4.68 -14.35 5.85
CA ALA A 116 -5.50 -13.17 6.09
C ALA A 116 -5.14 -12.54 7.44
N PHE A 117 -4.84 -11.25 7.47
CA PHE A 117 -4.48 -10.59 8.73
C PHE A 117 -5.72 -9.98 9.39
N SER A 118 -5.93 -10.34 10.66
CA SER A 118 -6.75 -9.61 11.62
C SER A 118 -5.82 -8.91 12.62
N PHE A 119 -6.37 -8.10 13.52
CA PHE A 119 -5.60 -7.55 14.64
C PHE A 119 -4.88 -8.67 15.42
N MET A 120 -3.60 -8.43 15.73
CA MET A 120 -2.60 -9.27 16.43
C MET A 120 -1.46 -9.85 15.55
N LEU A 121 -0.25 -9.45 15.95
CA LEU A 121 1.08 -10.05 15.72
C LEU A 121 1.94 -9.51 14.56
N ASN A 122 3.24 -9.39 14.87
CA ASN A 122 4.29 -8.79 14.06
C ASN A 122 4.75 -9.72 12.92
N SER A 123 5.16 -9.14 11.79
CA SER A 123 5.88 -9.85 10.73
C SER A 123 7.08 -9.04 10.21
N SER A 124 8.24 -9.68 10.11
CA SER A 124 9.45 -9.11 9.49
C SER A 124 9.51 -9.38 7.99
N LEU A 125 9.90 -8.38 7.20
CA LEU A 125 10.06 -8.40 5.74
C LEU A 125 11.37 -9.09 5.28
N PRO A 126 11.32 -9.99 4.28
CA PRO A 126 12.49 -10.25 3.43
C PRO A 126 12.20 -10.34 1.91
N GLU A 127 13.08 -9.69 1.15
CA GLU A 127 13.46 -9.99 -0.24
C GLU A 127 12.42 -9.92 -1.39
N MET A 128 12.94 -9.81 -2.62
CA MET A 128 12.17 -9.54 -3.84
C MET A 128 11.18 -10.67 -4.10
N GLY A 129 9.90 -10.40 -3.85
CA GLY A 129 8.86 -11.42 -3.90
C GLY A 129 8.59 -11.88 -5.33
N LYS A 130 8.23 -13.16 -5.47
CA LYS A 130 7.58 -13.68 -6.70
C LYS A 130 6.33 -12.86 -7.06
N GLU A 131 5.71 -12.25 -6.04
CA GLU A 131 4.58 -11.34 -6.15
C GLU A 131 4.93 -9.89 -6.54
N GLU A 132 6.20 -9.52 -6.80
CA GLU A 132 6.54 -8.23 -7.43
C GLU A 132 6.11 -8.20 -8.91
N PHE A 133 6.25 -9.36 -9.58
CA PHE A 133 6.00 -9.57 -11.01
C PHE A 133 4.82 -10.51 -11.29
N TRP A 134 3.92 -10.67 -10.31
CA TRP A 134 2.78 -11.59 -10.27
C TRP A 134 1.98 -11.71 -11.59
N TYR A 135 1.83 -10.61 -12.31
CA TYR A 135 1.10 -10.52 -13.58
C TYR A 135 1.77 -11.27 -14.75
N ASN A 136 2.99 -11.78 -14.57
CA ASN A 136 3.67 -12.67 -15.51
C ASN A 136 3.56 -14.15 -15.12
N ASN A 137 2.99 -14.47 -13.95
CA ASN A 137 2.88 -15.85 -13.46
C ASN A 137 1.97 -16.69 -14.36
N ALA A 138 2.29 -17.96 -14.52
CA ALA A 138 1.45 -18.90 -15.25
C ALA A 138 0.36 -19.50 -14.35
N ALA A 139 -0.78 -19.85 -14.96
CA ALA A 139 -1.77 -20.68 -14.30
C ALA A 139 -1.17 -22.05 -13.96
N ASN A 140 -1.52 -22.64 -12.81
CA ASN A 140 -0.88 -23.86 -12.34
C ASN A 140 -1.03 -25.04 -13.32
N GLU A 141 -2.13 -25.10 -14.07
CA GLU A 141 -2.39 -26.14 -15.08
C GLU A 141 -1.35 -26.18 -16.22
N PHE A 142 -0.72 -25.04 -16.56
CA PHE A 142 0.29 -24.95 -17.62
C PHE A 142 1.71 -24.81 -17.09
N PHE A 143 1.90 -24.64 -15.78
CA PHE A 143 3.21 -24.33 -15.20
C PHE A 143 4.26 -25.43 -15.46
N SER A 144 3.83 -26.70 -15.47
CA SER A 144 4.71 -27.85 -15.76
C SER A 144 5.14 -27.99 -17.21
N ASP A 145 4.46 -27.31 -18.14
CA ASP A 145 4.74 -27.39 -19.58
C ASP A 145 5.77 -26.33 -20.02
N LEU A 146 6.12 -25.40 -19.12
CA LEU A 146 7.06 -24.31 -19.37
C LEU A 146 8.50 -24.72 -19.00
N PRO A 147 9.53 -24.20 -19.71
CA PRO A 147 10.92 -24.39 -19.32
C PRO A 147 11.22 -23.82 -17.92
N ASP A 148 12.11 -24.49 -17.19
CA ASP A 148 12.57 -24.03 -15.87
C ASP A 148 13.05 -22.56 -15.90
N GLY A 149 12.60 -21.78 -14.91
CA GLY A 149 12.95 -20.37 -14.78
C GLY A 149 12.19 -19.41 -15.70
N THR A 150 11.22 -19.88 -16.51
CA THR A 150 10.40 -19.01 -17.37
C THR A 150 9.53 -18.03 -16.57
N THR A 151 8.89 -18.50 -15.50
CA THR A 151 8.00 -17.69 -14.64
C THR A 151 7.73 -18.40 -13.30
N PHE A 152 6.76 -17.94 -12.52
CA PHE A 152 6.27 -18.53 -11.28
C PHE A 152 4.82 -19.06 -11.41
N PRO A 153 4.39 -19.97 -10.52
CA PRO A 153 3.00 -20.46 -10.46
C PRO A 153 2.06 -19.44 -9.80
N GLN A 154 0.81 -19.85 -9.57
CA GLN A 154 -0.27 -19.09 -8.93
C GLN A 154 -0.95 -18.02 -9.79
N GLY A 155 -0.81 -18.10 -11.12
CA GLY A 155 -1.60 -17.34 -12.08
C GLY A 155 -1.35 -15.81 -12.09
N PRO A 156 -1.73 -15.12 -13.18
CA PRO A 156 -1.52 -13.68 -13.35
C PRO A 156 -2.69 -12.82 -12.80
N PHE A 157 -3.56 -13.38 -11.96
CA PHE A 157 -4.74 -12.70 -11.41
C PHE A 157 -4.67 -12.60 -9.89
N ARG A 158 -5.08 -11.45 -9.35
CA ARG A 158 -5.14 -11.20 -7.92
C ARG A 158 -6.46 -10.53 -7.58
N GLU A 159 -7.11 -11.02 -6.53
CA GLU A 159 -8.25 -10.35 -5.91
C GLU A 159 -7.88 -9.97 -4.48
N VAL A 160 -7.86 -8.68 -4.18
CA VAL A 160 -7.71 -8.17 -2.81
C VAL A 160 -9.09 -8.12 -2.19
N ARG A 161 -9.32 -8.81 -1.07
CA ARG A 161 -10.65 -8.92 -0.45
C ARG A 161 -10.66 -8.26 0.92
N LEU A 162 -11.77 -7.59 1.23
CA LEU A 162 -12.13 -7.17 2.57
C LEU A 162 -13.24 -8.09 3.08
N LEU A 163 -13.02 -8.68 4.25
CA LEU A 163 -14.02 -9.47 4.96
C LEU A 163 -14.42 -8.78 6.26
N ILE A 164 -15.72 -8.81 6.56
CA ILE A 164 -16.32 -8.35 7.82
C ILE A 164 -16.96 -9.57 8.47
N ASP A 165 -16.52 -9.92 9.67
CA ASP A 165 -16.94 -11.13 10.41
C ASP A 165 -16.85 -12.42 9.58
N GLY A 166 -15.82 -12.50 8.72
CA GLY A 166 -15.58 -13.63 7.81
C GLY A 166 -16.45 -13.64 6.54
N GLN A 167 -17.34 -12.67 6.35
CA GLN A 167 -18.15 -12.50 5.14
C GLN A 167 -17.46 -11.52 4.17
N LEU A 168 -17.41 -11.86 2.89
CA LEU A 168 -16.85 -10.97 1.86
C LEU A 168 -17.67 -9.67 1.77
N ALA A 169 -17.08 -8.55 2.19
CA ALA A 169 -17.71 -7.24 2.19
C ALA A 169 -17.42 -6.45 0.90
N GLY A 170 -16.31 -6.77 0.23
CA GLY A 170 -15.98 -6.24 -1.10
C GLY A 170 -14.61 -6.72 -1.56
N SER A 171 -14.31 -6.52 -2.84
CA SER A 171 -13.00 -6.83 -3.40
C SER A 171 -12.54 -5.82 -4.43
N ALA A 172 -11.23 -5.79 -4.67
CA ALA A 172 -10.57 -4.94 -5.64
C ALA A 172 -9.55 -5.75 -6.44
N PHE A 173 -9.50 -5.53 -7.75
CA PHE A 173 -8.50 -6.12 -8.62
C PHE A 173 -7.34 -5.13 -8.78
N PRO A 174 -6.11 -5.47 -8.36
CA PRO A 174 -5.03 -4.52 -8.33
C PRO A 174 -4.54 -4.21 -9.74
N TYR A 175 -4.36 -2.92 -10.04
CA TYR A 175 -3.65 -2.46 -11.22
C TYR A 175 -2.22 -2.99 -11.23
N ILE A 176 -1.72 -3.33 -12.42
CA ILE A 176 -0.36 -3.82 -12.64
C ILE A 176 0.63 -2.66 -12.49
N THR A 177 1.06 -2.41 -11.26
CA THR A 177 2.16 -1.48 -10.96
C THR A 177 3.48 -2.10 -11.37
N VAL A 178 4.18 -1.47 -12.31
CA VAL A 178 5.53 -1.88 -12.70
C VAL A 178 6.54 -1.06 -11.90
N PHE A 179 7.30 -1.70 -11.02
CA PHE A 179 8.34 -1.01 -10.25
C PHE A 179 9.52 -0.60 -11.14
N THR A 180 10.33 0.36 -10.67
CA THR A 180 11.31 1.06 -11.52
C THR A 180 12.51 0.23 -11.98
N GLY A 181 12.73 -0.94 -11.38
CA GLY A 181 13.67 -1.95 -11.86
C GLY A 181 13.06 -2.97 -12.84
N GLY A 182 11.73 -3.02 -12.96
CA GLY A 182 11.00 -4.07 -13.68
C GLY A 182 11.17 -4.05 -15.20
N PHE A 183 11.08 -5.21 -15.84
CA PHE A 183 11.34 -5.46 -17.28
C PHE A 183 12.73 -5.02 -17.77
N ALA A 184 12.95 -3.71 -17.89
CA ALA A 184 14.20 -3.11 -18.32
C ALA A 184 14.33 -1.71 -17.69
N PRO A 185 15.32 -1.47 -16.79
CA PRO A 185 15.49 -0.17 -16.12
C PRO A 185 15.60 1.09 -17.00
N PRO A 186 16.00 1.03 -18.29
CA PRO A 186 15.94 2.19 -19.19
C PRO A 186 14.51 2.67 -19.52
N LEU A 187 13.48 1.83 -19.41
CA LEU A 187 12.09 2.21 -19.68
C LEU A 187 11.52 3.18 -18.63
N TRP A 188 12.08 3.16 -17.41
CA TRP A 188 11.56 3.90 -16.25
C TRP A 188 12.43 5.11 -15.87
N ARG A 189 13.25 5.58 -16.81
CA ARG A 189 14.09 6.79 -16.66
C ARG A 189 13.87 7.74 -17.86
N PRO A 190 13.66 9.06 -17.63
CA PRO A 190 13.56 9.73 -16.34
C PRO A 190 12.16 9.62 -15.68
N ILE A 191 11.19 8.96 -16.34
CA ILE A 191 9.80 8.87 -15.87
C ILE A 191 9.53 7.43 -15.41
N SER A 192 9.17 7.26 -14.14
CA SER A 192 8.74 5.98 -13.57
C SER A 192 7.36 5.55 -14.11
N ALA A 193 7.06 4.25 -14.07
CA ALA A 193 5.74 3.75 -14.48
C ALA A 193 4.61 4.37 -13.63
N TYR A 194 3.40 4.39 -14.20
CA TYR A 194 2.20 4.75 -13.45
C TYR A 194 2.03 3.84 -12.22
N GLY A 195 1.66 4.43 -11.08
CA GLY A 195 1.52 3.73 -9.80
C GLY A 195 2.83 3.49 -9.03
N ALA A 196 4.01 3.60 -9.65
CA ALA A 196 5.27 3.30 -8.96
C ALA A 196 5.57 4.29 -7.82
N LEU A 197 5.41 5.60 -8.07
CA LEU A 197 5.65 6.64 -7.06
C LEU A 197 4.42 6.96 -6.19
N ASP A 198 3.28 6.37 -6.48
CA ASP A 198 2.07 6.47 -5.65
C ASP A 198 1.21 5.24 -5.90
N LEU A 199 1.36 4.23 -5.04
CA LEU A 199 0.72 2.93 -5.27
C LEU A 199 -0.80 3.10 -5.22
N PRO A 200 -1.55 2.53 -6.19
CA PRO A 200 -2.99 2.70 -6.27
C PRO A 200 -3.70 2.34 -4.97
N THR A 201 -4.59 3.22 -4.52
CA THR A 201 -5.45 2.97 -3.36
C THR A 201 -6.86 2.62 -3.83
N TYR A 202 -7.37 1.47 -3.37
CA TYR A 202 -8.72 1.01 -3.68
C TYR A 202 -9.70 1.45 -2.59
N PHE A 203 -10.97 1.60 -2.97
CA PHE A 203 -12.04 2.01 -2.08
C PHE A 203 -13.19 1.01 -2.21
N LEU A 204 -13.67 0.51 -1.08
CA LEU A 204 -14.78 -0.43 -0.99
C LEU A 204 -15.89 0.24 -0.19
N ASP A 205 -17.11 0.23 -0.70
CA ASP A 205 -18.27 0.77 0.00
C ASP A 205 -18.86 -0.29 0.94
N VAL A 206 -18.58 -0.15 2.23
CA VAL A 206 -19.11 -1.03 3.29
C VAL A 206 -20.44 -0.53 3.88
N THR A 207 -21.08 0.49 3.29
CA THR A 207 -22.40 0.98 3.71
C THR A 207 -23.46 -0.15 3.84
N PRO A 208 -23.52 -1.18 2.98
CA PRO A 208 -24.43 -2.31 3.15
C PRO A 208 -24.27 -3.08 4.47
N PHE A 209 -23.09 -3.01 5.11
CA PHE A 209 -22.78 -3.66 6.39
C PHE A 209 -23.05 -2.76 7.61
N VAL A 210 -23.46 -1.49 7.42
CA VAL A 210 -23.75 -0.58 8.55
C VAL A 210 -24.78 -1.15 9.55
N PRO A 211 -25.86 -1.85 9.16
CA PRO A 211 -26.79 -2.45 10.12
C PRO A 211 -26.18 -3.57 10.98
N LEU A 212 -25.10 -4.21 10.51
CA LEU A 212 -24.29 -5.14 11.30
C LEU A 212 -23.35 -4.36 12.21
N LEU A 213 -22.53 -3.47 11.63
CA LEU A 213 -21.47 -2.71 12.31
C LEU A 213 -21.94 -1.71 13.38
N ALA A 214 -23.24 -1.39 13.41
CA ALA A 214 -23.84 -0.44 14.35
C ALA A 214 -24.62 -1.13 15.48
N ASP A 215 -24.50 -2.44 15.66
CA ASP A 215 -25.22 -3.20 16.69
C ASP A 215 -24.66 -3.03 18.13
N GLY A 216 -23.48 -2.44 18.25
CA GLY A 216 -22.77 -2.17 19.51
C GLY A 216 -21.78 -3.26 19.94
N ASN A 217 -21.63 -4.33 19.16
CA ASN A 217 -20.67 -5.41 19.40
C ASN A 217 -19.31 -5.15 18.72
N PRO A 218 -18.25 -5.88 19.10
CA PRO A 218 -17.00 -5.90 18.35
C PRO A 218 -17.14 -6.70 17.05
N HIS A 219 -16.64 -6.14 15.94
CA HIS A 219 -16.56 -6.80 14.62
C HIS A 219 -15.12 -7.01 14.19
N ASN A 220 -14.87 -8.08 13.42
CA ASN A 220 -13.56 -8.37 12.84
C ASN A 220 -13.50 -7.91 11.38
N PHE A 221 -12.50 -7.08 11.06
CA PHE A 221 -12.14 -6.71 9.70
C PHE A 221 -10.85 -7.42 9.34
N SER A 222 -10.84 -8.18 8.24
CA SER A 222 -9.64 -8.84 7.73
C SER A 222 -9.42 -8.59 6.25
N LEU A 223 -8.17 -8.43 5.86
CA LEU A 223 -7.75 -8.31 4.46
C LEU A 223 -6.98 -9.55 4.04
N ASP A 224 -7.24 -10.03 2.83
CA ASP A 224 -6.43 -11.05 2.16
C ASP A 224 -6.27 -10.77 0.66
N VAL A 225 -5.42 -11.57 0.02
CA VAL A 225 -5.25 -11.58 -1.44
C VAL A 225 -5.25 -13.02 -1.92
N VAL A 226 -6.03 -13.30 -2.97
CA VAL A 226 -6.18 -14.64 -3.56
C VAL A 226 -5.87 -14.64 -5.06
N SER A 227 -5.52 -15.83 -5.56
CA SER A 227 -5.39 -16.11 -6.99
C SER A 227 -6.72 -16.62 -7.58
N ALA A 228 -6.73 -16.79 -8.91
CA ALA A 228 -7.80 -17.49 -9.63
C ALA A 228 -7.64 -19.02 -9.64
N GLU A 229 -6.65 -19.57 -8.94
CA GLU A 229 -6.43 -21.02 -8.82
C GLU A 229 -7.48 -21.63 -7.87
N ASP A 230 -7.75 -22.94 -8.01
CA ASP A 230 -8.75 -23.66 -7.22
C ASP A 230 -8.49 -23.63 -5.70
N ASP A 231 -7.23 -23.51 -5.28
CA ASP A 231 -6.83 -23.40 -3.87
C ASP A 231 -6.73 -21.95 -3.37
N HIS A 232 -6.93 -20.97 -4.27
CA HIS A 232 -6.81 -19.53 -4.04
C HIS A 232 -5.44 -19.04 -3.56
N VAL A 233 -4.41 -19.88 -3.57
CA VAL A 233 -3.07 -19.55 -3.04
C VAL A 233 -2.33 -18.60 -3.97
N ILE A 234 -1.63 -17.61 -3.40
CA ILE A 234 -0.64 -16.77 -4.09
C ILE A 234 0.77 -17.12 -3.59
N ASN A 235 1.82 -16.65 -4.26
CA ASN A 235 3.16 -16.73 -3.67
C ASN A 235 3.28 -15.72 -2.50
N GLN A 236 4.35 -15.80 -1.73
CA GLN A 236 4.58 -14.94 -0.57
C GLN A 236 4.94 -13.50 -0.97
N ASN A 237 4.85 -12.60 0.03
CA ASN A 237 5.27 -11.19 0.00
C ASN A 237 4.29 -10.23 -0.69
N TRP A 238 2.98 -10.40 -0.46
CA TRP A 238 1.98 -9.39 -0.81
C TRP A 238 1.61 -8.52 0.39
N PHE A 239 1.84 -7.20 0.31
CA PHE A 239 1.64 -6.30 1.46
C PHE A 239 0.37 -5.47 1.35
N VAL A 240 -0.47 -5.52 2.37
CA VAL A 240 -1.76 -4.80 2.46
C VAL A 240 -1.85 -4.00 3.75
N SER A 241 -2.44 -2.82 3.65
CA SER A 241 -2.90 -2.01 4.78
C SER A 241 -4.23 -1.36 4.42
N GLY A 242 -5.04 -1.07 5.44
CA GLY A 242 -6.37 -0.51 5.26
C GLY A 242 -6.75 0.46 6.38
N LEU A 243 -7.89 1.11 6.17
CA LEU A 243 -8.54 1.97 7.15
C LEU A 243 -10.00 2.14 6.76
N LEU A 244 -10.85 2.33 7.76
CA LEU A 244 -12.27 2.59 7.61
C LEU A 244 -12.53 4.08 7.80
N GLN A 245 -13.12 4.72 6.79
CA GLN A 245 -13.57 6.11 6.86
C GLN A 245 -15.06 6.14 7.22
N VAL A 246 -15.39 6.70 8.38
CA VAL A 246 -16.77 6.76 8.90
C VAL A 246 -17.26 8.20 8.87
N ILE A 247 -18.50 8.40 8.42
CA ILE A 247 -19.24 9.64 8.60
C ILE A 247 -20.30 9.35 9.66
N THR A 248 -20.04 9.79 10.89
CA THR A 248 -21.09 9.85 11.93
C THR A 248 -21.91 11.11 11.74
N ASP A 249 -23.15 11.13 12.25
CA ASP A 249 -23.84 12.40 12.47
C ASP A 249 -23.06 13.27 13.47
N GLU A 250 -23.23 14.59 13.38
CA GLU A 250 -22.75 15.50 14.42
C GLU A 250 -23.62 15.30 15.66
N VAL A 251 -22.99 15.03 16.81
CA VAL A 251 -23.70 14.86 18.09
C VAL A 251 -24.26 16.22 18.51
N SER A 252 -25.58 16.35 18.48
CA SER A 252 -26.36 17.52 18.91
C SER A 252 -26.40 17.69 20.43
#